data_AF-A0A9W9YSA7-F1
#
_entry.id   AF-A0A9W9YSA7-F1
#
_cell.length_a   1.000
_cell.length_b   1.000
_cell.length_c   1.000
_cell.angle_alpha   90.00
_cell.angle_beta   90.00
_cell.angle_gamma   90.00
#
_symmetry.space_group_name_H-M   'P 1'
#
loop_
_entity.id
_entity.type
_entity.pdbx_description
1 polymer ?
#
loop_
_entity_poly.entity_id
_entity_poly.type
_entity_poly.pdbx_seq_one_letter_code
_entity_poly.pdbx_strand_id
1 'polypeptide(L)'
;MSVSRDGWCALEDIYYFLFAPTLCYEVNFPRNERIRKRFLLRRISEFFFLVGIIIGAIQQWIVPTVKNSLKPIQDMDFARGLERLMKLAVPNHLIWLLFFYAIFHSGLNVVAEILKFGDRTFYRDWWNAPNVGYFWQNWNIPVHRWARRFVFCHYYTASLYPMLKSGYSSIQAQIAVFLLSALFHELLVSVPLRLFRLWAFLAMLSQVPLHLFVKNFLGSYPNYGNVVVWLSIILGQPLAILSYFHDYYVSTGSLSQ
;
A
#
# COMPACT_ATOMS: atom_id res chain seq x y z
N MET A 1 -27.51 16.23 -10.65
CA MET A 1 -28.21 15.03 -10.15
C MET A 1 -29.32 15.53 -9.25
N SER A 2 -30.57 15.27 -9.61
CA SER A 2 -31.74 15.62 -8.79
C SER A 2 -31.76 14.70 -7.59
N VAL A 3 -31.58 15.27 -6.40
CA VAL A 3 -31.84 14.57 -5.13
C VAL A 3 -33.31 14.15 -5.17
N SER A 4 -33.58 12.85 -5.25
CA SER A 4 -34.90 12.34 -4.91
C SER A 4 -35.17 12.79 -3.48
N ARG A 5 -36.30 13.49 -3.28
CA ARG A 5 -36.71 14.12 -2.00
C ARG A 5 -36.71 13.18 -0.79
N ASP A 6 -36.54 11.87 -1.00
CA ASP A 6 -36.77 10.83 0.00
C ASP A 6 -35.49 10.19 0.57
N GLY A 7 -34.30 10.70 0.23
CA GLY A 7 -33.05 10.28 0.90
C GLY A 7 -32.58 8.84 0.62
N TRP A 8 -33.24 8.12 -0.30
CA TRP A 8 -32.84 6.77 -0.71
C TRP A 8 -31.73 6.81 -1.77
N CYS A 9 -30.76 5.91 -1.60
CA CYS A 9 -29.68 5.70 -2.55
C CYS A 9 -30.24 4.98 -3.78
N ALA A 10 -30.22 5.62 -4.95
CA ALA A 10 -30.58 4.92 -6.18
C ALA A 10 -29.55 3.81 -6.45
N LEU A 11 -29.99 2.68 -7.00
CA LEU A 11 -29.08 1.57 -7.32
C LEU A 11 -27.93 2.01 -8.26
N GLU A 12 -28.20 2.99 -9.13
CA GLU A 12 -27.21 3.63 -10.00
C GLU A 12 -26.07 4.31 -9.22
N ASP A 13 -26.37 4.95 -8.08
CA ASP A 13 -25.37 5.61 -7.25
C ASP A 13 -24.46 4.60 -6.54
N ILE A 14 -25.02 3.44 -6.17
CA ILE A 14 -24.27 2.32 -5.61
C ILE A 14 -23.31 1.76 -6.67
N TYR A 15 -23.80 1.50 -7.88
CA TYR A 15 -22.93 1.02 -8.97
C TYR A 15 -21.85 2.03 -9.32
N TYR A 16 -22.18 3.32 -9.37
CA TYR A 16 -21.18 4.37 -9.59
C TYR A 16 -20.09 4.35 -8.50
N PHE A 17 -20.50 4.24 -7.23
CA PHE A 17 -19.56 4.18 -6.10
C PHE A 17 -18.64 2.95 -6.16
N LEU A 18 -19.16 1.77 -6.52
CA LEU A 18 -18.36 0.54 -6.60
C LEU A 18 -17.20 0.66 -7.59
N PHE A 19 -17.34 1.44 -8.65
CA PHE A 19 -16.27 1.68 -9.63
C PHE A 19 -15.46 2.96 -9.35
N ALA A 20 -15.99 3.88 -8.55
CA ALA A 20 -15.31 5.12 -8.22
C ALA A 20 -13.99 4.83 -7.48
N PRO A 21 -12.90 5.56 -7.75
CA PRO A 21 -11.60 5.35 -7.12
C PRO A 21 -11.55 5.94 -5.70
N THR A 22 -12.57 5.64 -4.88
CA THR A 22 -12.70 6.06 -3.49
C THR A 22 -13.34 4.93 -2.68
N LEU A 23 -12.97 4.84 -1.41
CA LEU A 23 -13.52 3.85 -0.47
C LEU A 23 -14.55 4.46 0.48
N CYS A 24 -14.72 5.79 0.44
CA CYS A 24 -15.70 6.50 1.24
C CYS A 24 -16.88 6.88 0.37
N TYR A 25 -18.06 6.36 0.70
CA TYR A 25 -19.30 6.75 0.05
C TYR A 25 -19.72 8.17 0.48
N GLU A 26 -20.05 9.00 -0.51
CA GLU A 26 -20.64 10.33 -0.32
C GLU A 26 -21.86 10.45 -1.23
N VAL A 27 -22.90 11.15 -0.76
CA VAL A 27 -24.16 11.31 -1.50
C VAL A 27 -23.94 12.09 -2.81
N ASN A 28 -23.05 13.07 -2.79
CA ASN A 28 -22.76 13.91 -3.95
C ASN A 28 -21.25 13.97 -4.20
N PHE A 29 -20.77 13.17 -5.15
CA PHE A 29 -19.38 13.22 -5.57
C PHE A 29 -19.11 14.42 -6.48
N PRO A 30 -17.95 15.10 -6.35
CA PRO A 30 -17.54 16.11 -7.31
C PRO A 30 -17.34 15.44 -8.68
N ARG A 31 -17.93 16.02 -9.74
CA ARG A 31 -17.84 15.49 -11.11
C ARG A 31 -17.28 16.52 -12.08
N ASN A 32 -16.51 16.04 -13.05
CA ASN A 32 -16.04 16.83 -14.17
C ASN A 32 -17.13 16.92 -15.26
N GLU A 33 -17.22 18.04 -15.96
CA GLU A 33 -18.21 18.25 -17.02
C GLU A 33 -17.97 17.33 -18.23
N ARG A 34 -16.70 17.15 -18.60
CA ARG A 34 -16.28 16.43 -19.82
C ARG A 34 -15.13 15.47 -19.59
N ILE A 35 -15.06 14.44 -20.43
CA ILE A 35 -13.93 13.51 -20.52
C ILE A 35 -12.87 14.14 -21.43
N ARG A 36 -11.67 14.38 -20.89
CA ARG A 36 -10.52 14.92 -21.60
C ARG A 36 -9.79 13.80 -22.31
N LYS A 37 -10.18 13.51 -23.55
CA LYS A 37 -9.64 12.39 -24.38
C LYS A 37 -8.11 12.36 -24.44
N ARG A 38 -7.45 13.51 -24.62
CA ARG A 38 -5.97 13.60 -24.67
C ARG A 38 -5.32 13.21 -23.35
N PHE A 39 -5.91 13.61 -22.22
CA PHE A 39 -5.44 13.22 -20.89
C PHE A 39 -5.64 11.71 -20.68
N LEU A 40 -6.83 11.20 -21.02
CA LEU A 40 -7.16 9.78 -20.90
C LEU A 40 -6.20 8.90 -21.70
N LEU A 41 -6.00 9.18 -22.99
CA LEU A 41 -5.09 8.41 -23.85
C LEU A 41 -3.66 8.42 -23.32
N ARG A 42 -3.18 9.58 -22.86
CA ARG A 42 -1.86 9.70 -22.25
C ARG A 42 -1.71 8.84 -21.00
N ARG A 43 -2.71 8.85 -20.10
CA ARG A 43 -2.67 8.03 -18.87
C ARG A 43 -2.74 6.54 -19.18
N ILE A 44 -3.54 6.14 -20.18
CA ILE A 44 -3.63 4.75 -20.64
C ILE A 44 -2.28 4.29 -21.22
N SER A 45 -1.67 5.08 -22.11
CA SER A 45 -0.37 4.73 -22.69
C SER A 45 0.73 4.63 -21.63
N GLU A 46 0.76 5.56 -20.67
CA GLU A 46 1.70 5.52 -19.55
C GLU A 46 1.50 4.27 -18.68
N PHE A 47 0.25 3.90 -18.40
CA PHE A 47 -0.07 2.70 -17.63
C PHE A 47 0.50 1.43 -18.28
N PHE A 48 0.18 1.18 -19.55
CA PHE A 48 0.65 -0.01 -20.25
C PHE A 48 2.17 -0.02 -20.43
N PHE A 49 2.78 1.13 -20.71
CA PHE A 49 4.23 1.26 -20.81
C PHE A 49 4.93 0.91 -19.50
N LEU A 50 4.45 1.44 -18.37
CA LEU A 50 5.03 1.16 -17.05
C LEU A 50 4.83 -0.30 -16.64
N VAL A 51 3.66 -0.89 -16.93
CA VAL A 51 3.43 -2.32 -16.70
C VAL A 51 4.40 -3.17 -17.52
N GLY A 52 4.66 -2.80 -18.77
CA GLY A 52 5.69 -3.47 -19.60
C GLY A 52 7.09 -3.40 -18.98
N ILE A 53 7.50 -2.23 -18.48
CA ILE A 53 8.79 -2.07 -17.78
C ILE A 53 8.85 -2.93 -16.52
N ILE A 54 7.78 -2.94 -15.72
CA ILE A 54 7.71 -3.75 -14.49
C ILE A 54 7.88 -5.23 -14.81
N ILE A 55 7.16 -5.74 -15.81
CA ILE A 55 7.27 -7.15 -16.24
C ILE A 55 8.69 -7.44 -16.72
N GLY A 56 9.28 -6.56 -17.53
CA GLY A 56 10.66 -6.68 -17.99
C GLY A 56 11.66 -6.72 -16.84
N ALA A 57 11.54 -5.81 -15.86
CA ALA A 57 12.41 -5.74 -14.68
C ALA A 57 12.27 -6.99 -13.79
N ILE A 58 11.06 -7.52 -13.64
CA ILE A 58 10.84 -8.77 -12.89
C ILE A 58 11.55 -9.94 -13.60
N GLN A 59 11.33 -10.10 -14.90
CA GLN A 59 11.88 -11.23 -15.66
C GLN A 59 13.40 -11.18 -15.79
N GLN A 60 13.96 -9.99 -16.02
CA GLN A 60 15.40 -9.83 -16.28
C GLN A 60 16.23 -9.63 -15.01
N TRP A 61 15.66 -9.08 -13.93
CA TRP A 61 16.43 -8.69 -12.76
C TRP A 61 16.04 -9.44 -11.48
N ILE A 62 14.74 -9.54 -11.17
CA ILE A 62 14.28 -10.22 -9.95
C ILE A 62 14.44 -11.74 -10.09
N VAL A 63 13.88 -12.34 -11.15
CA VAL A 63 13.87 -13.80 -11.32
C VAL A 63 15.28 -14.42 -11.29
N PRO A 64 16.29 -13.89 -12.00
CA PRO A 64 17.65 -14.45 -11.96
C PRO A 64 18.32 -14.27 -10.59
N THR A 65 18.15 -13.10 -9.97
CA THR A 65 18.70 -12.81 -8.64
C THR A 65 18.14 -13.77 -7.59
N VAL A 66 16.82 -13.97 -7.59
CA VAL A 66 16.13 -14.87 -6.66
C VAL A 66 16.57 -16.33 -6.88
N LYS A 67 16.62 -16.81 -8.13
CA LYS A 67 17.12 -18.17 -8.45
C LYS A 67 18.57 -18.38 -7.99
N ASN A 68 19.44 -17.40 -8.19
CA ASN A 68 20.84 -17.47 -7.75
C ASN A 68 21.00 -17.35 -6.23
N SER A 69 19.98 -16.88 -5.52
CA SER A 69 19.97 -16.76 -4.07
C SER A 69 19.48 -18.03 -3.38
N LEU A 70 19.01 -19.04 -4.12
CA LEU A 70 18.50 -20.30 -3.56
C LEU A 70 19.57 -21.12 -2.82
N LYS A 71 20.76 -21.29 -3.42
CA LYS A 71 21.82 -22.11 -2.82
C LYS A 71 22.36 -21.54 -1.50
N PRO A 72 22.69 -20.23 -1.39
CA PRO A 72 23.25 -19.69 -0.16
C PRO A 72 22.27 -19.63 1.02
N ILE A 73 20.96 -19.56 0.77
CA ILE A 73 19.97 -19.53 1.84
C ILE A 73 19.85 -20.92 2.50
N GLN A 74 20.04 -21.99 1.74
CA GLN A 74 20.09 -23.37 2.28
C GLN A 74 21.29 -23.57 3.23
N ASP A 75 22.42 -22.92 2.95
CA ASP A 75 23.65 -23.04 3.74
C ASP A 75 23.63 -22.19 5.04
N MET A 76 22.54 -21.45 5.31
CA MET A 76 22.37 -20.57 6.48
C MET A 76 23.51 -19.55 6.72
N ASP A 77 24.23 -19.14 5.67
CA ASP A 77 25.26 -18.11 5.77
C ASP A 77 24.64 -16.71 5.81
N PHE A 78 24.65 -16.09 6.99
CA PHE A 78 24.08 -14.76 7.22
C PHE A 78 24.72 -13.67 6.34
N ALA A 79 26.04 -13.73 6.11
CA ALA A 79 26.73 -12.73 5.32
C ALA A 79 26.29 -12.80 3.84
N ARG A 80 26.17 -14.01 3.30
CA ARG A 80 25.63 -14.23 1.95
C ARG A 80 24.15 -13.86 1.88
N GLY A 81 23.36 -14.16 2.91
CA GLY A 81 21.96 -13.76 3.00
C GLY A 81 21.79 -12.24 2.91
N LEU A 82 22.60 -11.48 3.65
CA LEU A 82 22.61 -10.02 3.60
C LEU A 82 23.05 -9.48 2.23
N GLU A 83 24.09 -10.07 1.63
CA GLU A 83 24.53 -9.71 0.28
C GLU A 83 23.40 -9.88 -0.76
N ARG A 84 22.65 -10.99 -0.68
CA ARG A 84 21.51 -11.25 -1.58
C ARG A 84 20.34 -10.31 -1.32
N LEU A 85 20.06 -10.01 -0.06
CA LEU A 85 19.06 -9.01 0.31
C LEU A 85 19.38 -7.65 -0.32
N MET A 86 20.62 -7.19 -0.23
CA MET A 86 21.04 -5.90 -0.81
C MET A 86 20.93 -5.91 -2.35
N LYS A 87 21.31 -7.02 -3.00
CA LYS A 87 21.15 -7.17 -4.47
C LYS A 87 19.70 -7.15 -4.92
N LEU A 88 18.78 -7.66 -4.09
CA LEU A 88 17.34 -7.64 -4.36
C LEU A 88 16.68 -6.31 -4.01
N ALA A 89 17.24 -5.56 -3.06
CA ALA A 89 16.63 -4.33 -2.55
C ALA A 89 16.45 -3.25 -3.60
N VAL A 90 17.48 -2.99 -4.40
CA VAL A 90 17.44 -1.98 -5.47
C VAL A 90 16.39 -2.28 -6.53
N PRO A 91 16.39 -3.47 -7.20
CA PRO A 91 15.38 -3.76 -8.21
C PRO A 91 13.97 -3.82 -7.64
N ASN A 92 13.81 -4.38 -6.44
CA ASN A 92 12.51 -4.42 -5.78
C ASN A 92 11.96 -3.02 -5.52
N HIS A 93 12.80 -2.13 -4.98
CA HIS A 93 12.40 -0.75 -4.72
C HIS A 93 12.02 0.00 -6.01
N LEU A 94 12.80 -0.16 -7.08
CA LEU A 94 12.49 0.43 -8.38
C LEU A 94 11.13 -0.05 -8.92
N ILE A 95 10.88 -1.36 -8.88
CA ILE A 95 9.61 -1.95 -9.30
C ILE A 95 8.46 -1.41 -8.44
N TRP A 96 8.66 -1.26 -7.13
CA TRP A 96 7.65 -0.72 -6.24
C TRP A 96 7.31 0.74 -6.55
N LEU A 97 8.30 1.58 -6.87
CA LEU A 97 8.08 2.98 -7.29
C LEU A 97 7.33 3.05 -8.63
N LEU A 98 7.70 2.22 -9.59
CA LEU A 98 7.00 2.13 -10.88
C LEU A 98 5.57 1.65 -10.70
N PHE A 99 5.36 0.64 -9.86
CA PHE A 99 4.04 0.13 -9.50
C PHE A 99 3.18 1.21 -8.83
N PHE A 100 3.75 1.96 -7.89
CA PHE A 100 3.08 3.07 -7.24
C PHE A 100 2.58 4.08 -8.28
N TYR A 101 3.44 4.52 -9.18
CA TYR A 101 3.06 5.48 -10.22
C TYR A 101 2.07 4.88 -11.23
N ALA A 102 2.26 3.62 -11.64
CA ALA A 102 1.35 2.94 -12.56
C ALA A 102 -0.07 2.85 -11.99
N ILE A 103 -0.23 2.41 -10.75
CA ILE A 103 -1.54 2.23 -10.12
C ILE A 103 -2.12 3.55 -9.62
N PHE A 104 -1.45 4.21 -8.67
CA PHE A 104 -2.03 5.35 -7.94
C PHE A 104 -2.08 6.63 -8.77
N HIS A 105 -1.11 6.81 -9.67
CA HIS A 105 -1.12 7.97 -10.55
C HIS A 105 -1.83 7.66 -11.86
N SER A 106 -1.37 6.69 -12.66
CA SER A 106 -1.93 6.48 -14.00
C SER A 106 -3.27 5.75 -13.96
N GLY A 107 -3.35 4.60 -13.29
CA GLY A 107 -4.53 3.75 -13.23
C GLY A 107 -5.74 4.43 -12.59
N LEU A 108 -5.59 4.98 -11.39
CA LEU A 108 -6.69 5.68 -10.71
C LEU A 108 -7.13 6.93 -11.47
N ASN A 109 -6.23 7.66 -12.16
CA ASN A 109 -6.65 8.78 -13.01
C ASN A 109 -7.37 8.33 -14.28
N VAL A 110 -7.05 7.16 -14.85
CA VAL A 110 -7.83 6.58 -15.97
C VAL A 110 -9.25 6.30 -15.50
N VAL A 111 -9.40 5.58 -14.39
CA VAL A 111 -10.72 5.25 -13.80
C VAL A 111 -11.49 6.52 -13.47
N ALA A 112 -10.83 7.49 -12.81
CA ALA A 112 -11.44 8.77 -12.47
C ALA A 112 -11.90 9.57 -13.70
N GLU A 113 -11.11 9.59 -14.78
CA GLU A 113 -11.47 10.32 -15.99
C GLU A 113 -12.64 9.65 -16.72
N ILE A 114 -12.68 8.31 -16.79
CA ILE A 114 -13.78 7.55 -17.40
C ILE A 114 -15.09 7.80 -16.65
N LEU A 115 -15.03 7.76 -15.31
CA LEU A 115 -16.20 8.00 -14.44
C LEU A 115 -16.51 9.49 -14.23
N LYS A 116 -15.74 10.39 -14.83
CA LYS A 116 -15.82 11.85 -14.58
C LYS A 116 -15.67 12.23 -13.10
N PHE A 117 -14.97 11.42 -12.30
CA PHE A 117 -14.70 11.69 -10.90
C PHE A 117 -13.75 12.90 -10.73
N GLY A 118 -14.18 13.85 -9.91
CA GLY A 118 -13.51 15.15 -9.69
C GLY A 118 -12.41 15.11 -8.63
N ASP A 119 -12.57 14.30 -7.58
CA ASP A 119 -11.56 14.20 -6.53
C ASP A 119 -10.42 13.28 -6.97
N ARG A 120 -9.27 13.87 -7.30
CA ARG A 120 -8.10 13.13 -7.81
C ARG A 120 -6.95 13.10 -6.83
N THR A 121 -7.23 13.38 -5.56
CA THR A 121 -6.23 13.38 -4.50
C THR A 121 -5.99 11.98 -3.97
N PHE A 122 -5.39 11.11 -4.79
CA PHE A 122 -5.12 9.71 -4.44
C PHE A 122 -3.90 9.54 -3.52
N TYR A 123 -2.95 10.46 -3.60
CA TYR A 123 -1.73 10.49 -2.78
C TYR A 123 -1.24 11.93 -2.61
N ARG A 124 -0.33 12.14 -1.66
CA ARG A 124 0.37 13.41 -1.37
C ARG A 124 1.87 13.20 -1.45
N ASP A 125 2.66 14.21 -1.07
CA ASP A 125 4.12 14.25 -1.05
C ASP A 125 4.77 13.31 0.00
N TRP A 126 4.41 12.03 -0.06
CA TRP A 126 4.90 10.99 0.85
C TRP A 126 6.41 10.75 0.74
N TRP A 127 7.04 11.13 -0.38
CA TRP A 127 8.49 11.02 -0.57
C TRP A 127 9.28 11.99 0.32
N ASN A 128 8.67 13.12 0.71
CA ASN A 128 9.25 14.10 1.63
C ASN A 128 8.79 13.86 3.09
N ALA A 129 8.35 12.64 3.42
CA ALA A 129 7.86 12.32 4.75
C ALA A 129 8.95 12.54 5.82
N PRO A 130 8.73 13.41 6.83
CA PRO A 130 9.69 13.60 7.91
C PRO A 130 9.65 12.48 8.95
N ASN A 131 8.61 11.64 8.93
CA ASN A 131 8.44 10.50 9.81
C ASN A 131 7.56 9.42 9.17
N VAL A 132 7.62 8.21 9.73
CA VAL A 132 6.86 7.03 9.27
C VAL A 132 5.35 7.27 9.33
N GLY A 133 4.85 8.05 10.29
CA GLY A 133 3.44 8.36 10.42
C GLY A 133 2.92 9.19 9.25
N TYR A 134 3.67 10.22 8.84
CA TYR A 134 3.35 11.04 7.68
C TYR A 134 3.33 10.21 6.40
N PHE A 135 4.29 9.29 6.22
CA PHE A 135 4.31 8.39 5.06
C PHE A 135 3.01 7.56 4.95
N TRP A 136 2.61 6.86 6.02
CA TRP A 136 1.41 6.01 6.02
C TRP A 136 0.09 6.75 5.80
N GLN A 137 0.05 8.07 6.09
CA GLN A 137 -1.14 8.89 5.88
C GLN A 137 -1.25 9.44 4.46
N ASN A 138 -0.13 9.58 3.75
CA ASN A 138 -0.05 10.33 2.50
C ASN A 138 0.22 9.45 1.26
N TRP A 139 0.63 8.19 1.44
CA TRP A 139 0.91 7.29 0.31
C TRP A 139 -0.37 6.84 -0.42
N ASN A 140 -1.42 6.47 0.32
CA ASN A 140 -2.70 5.97 -0.21
C ASN A 140 -3.85 6.63 0.54
N ILE A 141 -4.28 7.78 0.03
CA ILE A 141 -5.30 8.61 0.64
C ILE A 141 -6.67 7.91 0.68
N PRO A 142 -7.13 7.19 -0.36
CA PRO A 142 -8.41 6.46 -0.29
C PRO A 142 -8.49 5.50 0.90
N VAL A 143 -7.46 4.67 1.11
CA VAL A 143 -7.41 3.74 2.25
C VAL A 143 -7.25 4.49 3.56
N HIS A 144 -6.41 5.53 3.61
CA HIS A 144 -6.24 6.33 4.81
C HIS A 144 -7.54 7.02 5.24
N ARG A 145 -8.29 7.62 4.32
CA ARG A 145 -9.61 8.24 4.59
C ARG A 145 -10.62 7.22 5.06
N TRP A 146 -10.65 6.04 4.44
CA TRP A 146 -11.51 4.93 4.87
C TRP A 146 -11.17 4.50 6.29
N ALA A 147 -9.89 4.23 6.58
CA ALA A 147 -9.45 3.85 7.92
C ALA A 147 -9.78 4.95 8.95
N ARG A 148 -9.62 6.23 8.58
CA ARG A 148 -10.00 7.34 9.46
C ARG A 148 -11.49 7.40 9.76
N ARG A 149 -12.33 7.18 8.74
CA ARG A 149 -13.78 7.31 8.83
C ARG A 149 -14.45 6.10 9.50
N PHE A 150 -13.96 4.90 9.22
CA PHE A 150 -14.57 3.64 9.68
C PHE A 150 -13.88 3.02 10.90
N VAL A 151 -12.62 3.39 11.19
CA VAL A 151 -11.85 2.80 12.31
C VAL A 151 -11.38 3.86 13.32
N PHE A 152 -10.95 5.06 12.86
CA PHE A 152 -10.21 6.00 13.72
C PHE A 152 -11.06 7.03 14.49
N CYS A 153 -11.84 7.94 13.88
CA CYS A 153 -12.40 9.09 14.63
C CYS A 153 -13.56 9.87 13.96
N HIS A 154 -14.63 10.08 14.73
CA HIS A 154 -15.37 11.34 15.02
C HIS A 154 -15.05 12.58 14.16
N TYR A 155 -16.01 13.07 13.35
CA TYR A 155 -16.36 14.51 13.34
C TYR A 155 -17.69 14.88 12.63
N TYR A 156 -18.31 14.07 11.75
CA TYR A 156 -19.53 14.56 11.05
C TYR A 156 -20.72 13.61 10.78
N THR A 157 -20.71 12.35 11.19
CA THR A 157 -21.91 11.49 10.99
C THR A 157 -22.11 10.54 12.15
N ALA A 158 -23.24 10.73 12.84
CA ALA A 158 -23.60 10.16 14.12
C ALA A 158 -24.14 8.72 14.08
N SER A 159 -23.66 7.80 13.23
CA SER A 159 -24.29 6.45 13.17
C SER A 159 -23.45 5.20 12.93
N LEU A 160 -22.13 5.23 12.72
CA LEU A 160 -21.36 3.96 12.62
C LEU A 160 -20.00 3.99 13.37
N TYR A 161 -20.07 3.70 14.68
CA TYR A 161 -19.08 3.02 15.58
C TYR A 161 -17.66 3.64 15.87
N PRO A 162 -16.92 3.26 16.96
CA PRO A 162 -17.23 3.56 18.37
C PRO A 162 -16.02 3.89 19.30
N MET A 163 -14.75 3.75 18.88
CA MET A 163 -13.63 3.57 19.84
C MET A 163 -13.38 4.79 20.74
N LEU A 164 -13.27 6.00 20.19
CA LEU A 164 -13.06 7.20 21.02
C LEU A 164 -14.31 7.62 21.80
N LYS A 165 -15.52 7.30 21.31
CA LYS A 165 -16.77 7.50 22.07
C LYS A 165 -16.91 6.54 23.24
N SER A 166 -16.33 5.34 23.14
CA SER A 166 -16.27 4.33 24.20
C SER A 166 -15.09 4.54 25.16
N GLY A 167 -14.38 5.68 25.08
CA GLY A 167 -13.31 6.04 26.02
C GLY A 167 -11.93 5.45 25.71
N TYR A 168 -11.73 4.82 24.54
CA TYR A 168 -10.42 4.31 24.14
C TYR A 168 -9.45 5.44 23.74
N SER A 169 -8.17 5.27 24.06
CA SER A 169 -7.14 6.27 23.77
C SER A 169 -6.80 6.35 22.28
N SER A 170 -6.30 7.51 21.84
CA SER A 170 -5.84 7.72 20.46
C SER A 170 -4.78 6.69 20.03
N ILE A 171 -3.96 6.20 20.94
CA ILE A 171 -2.94 5.18 20.67
C ILE A 171 -3.60 3.81 20.40
N GLN A 172 -4.61 3.43 21.18
CA GLN A 172 -5.34 2.17 20.97
C GLN A 172 -6.02 2.13 19.60
N ALA A 173 -6.61 3.25 19.16
CA ALA A 173 -7.18 3.36 17.82
C ALA A 173 -6.12 3.24 16.71
N GLN A 174 -4.92 3.81 16.91
CA GLN A 174 -3.83 3.70 15.93
C GLN A 174 -3.36 2.25 15.81
N ILE A 175 -3.15 1.57 16.95
CA ILE A 175 -2.76 0.16 16.98
C ILE A 175 -3.82 -0.71 16.29
N ALA A 176 -5.11 -0.47 16.54
CA ALA A 176 -6.18 -1.23 15.90
C ALA A 176 -6.20 -1.07 14.37
N VAL A 177 -6.02 0.15 13.85
CA VAL A 177 -5.88 0.39 12.40
C VAL A 177 -4.68 -0.33 11.82
N PHE A 178 -3.53 -0.28 12.52
CA PHE A 178 -2.32 -0.96 12.07
C PHE A 178 -2.46 -2.48 12.09
N LEU A 179 -3.10 -3.07 13.11
CA LEU A 179 -3.37 -4.51 13.18
C LEU A 179 -4.31 -4.96 12.08
N LEU A 180 -5.39 -4.21 11.83
CA LEU A 180 -6.31 -4.49 10.73
C LEU A 180 -5.59 -4.42 9.37
N SER A 181 -4.75 -3.38 9.18
CA SER A 181 -3.93 -3.25 7.97
C SER A 181 -2.95 -4.42 7.83
N ALA A 182 -2.27 -4.83 8.90
CA ALA A 182 -1.34 -5.95 8.90
C ALA A 182 -2.04 -7.27 8.50
N LEU A 183 -3.26 -7.49 8.98
CA LEU A 183 -4.08 -8.65 8.59
C LEU A 183 -4.40 -8.62 7.09
N PHE A 184 -4.81 -7.49 6.53
CA PHE A 184 -5.08 -7.40 5.09
C PHE A 184 -3.83 -7.63 4.24
N HIS A 185 -2.66 -7.14 4.67
CA HIS A 185 -1.41 -7.39 3.96
C HIS A 185 -1.02 -8.87 3.99
N GLU A 186 -1.20 -9.53 5.13
CA GLU A 186 -1.00 -10.97 5.25
C GLU A 186 -1.96 -11.74 4.34
N LEU A 187 -3.26 -11.42 4.35
CA LEU A 187 -4.23 -12.08 3.49
C LEU A 187 -3.91 -11.89 2.00
N LEU A 188 -3.49 -10.69 1.59
CA LEU A 188 -3.16 -10.37 0.21
C LEU A 188 -1.95 -11.17 -0.29
N VAL A 189 -0.96 -11.44 0.57
CA VAL A 189 0.25 -12.19 0.20
C VAL A 189 0.05 -13.71 0.39
N SER A 190 -0.50 -14.12 1.52
CA SER A 190 -0.57 -15.51 1.95
C SER A 190 -1.64 -16.32 1.25
N VAL A 191 -2.77 -15.72 0.84
CA VAL A 191 -3.84 -16.43 0.12
C VAL A 191 -3.40 -16.83 -1.30
N PRO A 192 -2.85 -15.94 -2.15
CA PRO A 192 -2.35 -16.32 -3.47
C PRO A 192 -1.19 -17.31 -3.41
N LEU A 193 -0.29 -17.17 -2.43
CA LEU A 193 0.84 -18.08 -2.24
C LEU A 193 0.46 -19.39 -1.54
N ARG A 194 -0.75 -19.49 -0.97
CA ARG A 194 -1.21 -20.60 -0.12
C ARG A 194 -0.24 -20.92 1.03
N LEU A 195 0.44 -19.90 1.56
CA LEU A 195 1.41 -20.02 2.64
C LEU A 195 1.05 -19.07 3.77
N PHE A 196 0.66 -19.61 4.92
CA PHE A 196 0.37 -18.81 6.10
C PHE A 196 1.56 -18.82 7.06
N ARG A 197 2.44 -17.81 6.93
CA ARG A 197 3.69 -17.70 7.71
C ARG A 197 3.79 -16.42 8.56
N LEU A 198 2.88 -15.45 8.37
CA LEU A 198 2.81 -14.20 9.15
C LEU A 198 4.00 -13.24 8.97
N TRP A 199 4.85 -13.42 7.95
CA TRP A 199 5.98 -12.52 7.70
C TRP A 199 5.54 -11.10 7.34
N ALA A 200 4.50 -10.96 6.51
CA ALA A 200 3.96 -9.65 6.13
C ALA A 200 3.25 -8.99 7.31
N PHE A 201 2.54 -9.77 8.13
CA PHE A 201 1.95 -9.29 9.38
C PHE A 201 3.01 -8.72 10.34
N LEU A 202 4.08 -9.47 10.60
CA LEU A 202 5.17 -9.05 11.49
C LEU A 202 5.93 -7.83 10.94
N ALA A 203 6.15 -7.79 9.62
CA ALA A 203 6.78 -6.65 8.95
C ALA A 203 5.95 -5.36 9.07
N MET A 204 4.61 -5.46 9.05
CA MET A 204 3.75 -4.30 9.30
C MET A 204 3.74 -3.90 10.78
N LEU A 205 3.71 -4.88 11.69
CA LEU A 205 3.72 -4.58 13.13
C LEU A 205 5.03 -3.91 13.57
N SER A 206 6.17 -4.26 12.97
CA SER A 206 7.47 -3.64 13.25
C SER A 206 7.56 -2.16 12.82
N GLN A 207 6.65 -1.66 11.99
CA GLN A 207 6.57 -0.24 11.64
C GLN A 207 6.14 0.63 12.83
N VAL A 208 5.38 0.08 13.79
CA VAL A 208 4.94 0.81 14.99
C VAL A 208 6.12 1.20 15.90
N PRO A 209 7.00 0.27 16.34
CA PRO A 209 8.18 0.64 17.11
C PRO A 209 9.14 1.52 16.30
N LEU A 210 9.27 1.30 15.00
CA LEU A 210 10.06 2.18 14.13
C LEU A 210 9.52 3.61 14.12
N HIS A 211 8.19 3.78 14.05
CA HIS A 211 7.56 5.09 14.14
C HIS A 211 7.87 5.78 15.48
N LEU A 212 7.74 5.06 16.60
CA LEU A 212 8.05 5.60 17.92
C LEU A 212 9.53 5.97 18.05
N PHE A 213 10.42 5.15 17.50
CA PHE A 213 11.85 5.45 17.46
C PHE A 213 12.14 6.73 16.69
N VAL A 214 11.65 6.85 15.44
CA VAL A 214 11.85 8.06 14.63
C VAL A 214 11.25 9.28 15.32
N LYS A 215 10.06 9.15 15.92
CA LYS A 215 9.39 10.24 16.62
C LYS A 215 10.18 10.72 17.85
N ASN A 216 10.68 9.80 18.67
CA ASN A 216 11.33 10.12 19.95
C ASN A 216 12.78 10.57 19.76
N PHE A 217 13.52 9.97 18.82
CA PHE A 217 14.97 10.22 18.65
C PHE A 217 15.29 11.15 17.49
N LEU A 218 14.48 11.16 16.43
CA LEU A 218 14.73 11.94 15.21
C LEU A 218 13.68 13.03 14.97
N GLY A 219 12.77 13.26 15.92
CA GLY A 219 11.69 14.25 15.79
C GLY A 219 12.20 15.67 15.56
N SER A 220 13.36 16.02 16.11
CA SER A 220 14.01 17.33 15.93
C SER A 220 14.73 17.48 14.58
N TYR A 221 14.92 16.38 13.84
CA TYR A 221 15.66 16.39 12.57
C TYR A 221 14.86 15.74 11.43
N PRO A 222 14.00 16.52 10.75
CA PRO A 222 13.10 16.01 9.70
C PRO A 222 13.83 15.26 8.56
N ASN A 223 15.02 15.71 8.18
CA ASN A 223 15.80 15.11 7.09
C ASN A 223 16.29 13.69 7.44
N TYR A 224 16.77 13.46 8.68
CA TYR A 224 17.18 12.13 9.12
C TYR A 224 15.97 11.20 9.27
N GLY A 225 14.82 11.74 9.71
CA GLY A 225 13.57 10.99 9.70
C GLY A 225 13.16 10.53 8.29
N ASN A 226 13.35 11.38 7.28
CA ASN A 226 13.12 11.02 5.88
C ASN A 226 14.07 9.91 5.40
N VAL A 227 15.36 9.96 5.76
CA VAL A 227 16.32 8.88 5.45
C VAL A 227 15.86 7.55 6.04
N VAL A 228 15.38 7.53 7.29
CA VAL A 228 14.87 6.29 7.91
C VAL A 228 13.62 5.76 7.20
N VAL A 229 12.73 6.64 6.74
CA VAL A 229 11.56 6.23 5.94
C VAL A 229 12.01 5.59 4.62
N TRP A 230 12.98 6.17 3.92
CA TRP A 230 13.50 5.56 2.68
C TRP A 230 14.17 4.22 2.94
N LEU A 231 15.00 4.11 3.98
CA LEU A 231 15.63 2.86 4.36
C LEU A 231 14.60 1.77 4.70
N SER A 232 13.52 2.11 5.39
CA SER A 232 12.48 1.13 5.73
C SER A 232 11.73 0.62 4.51
N ILE A 233 11.44 1.49 3.53
CA ILE A 233 10.79 1.11 2.27
C ILE A 233 11.72 0.24 1.40
N ILE A 234 13.01 0.62 1.33
CA ILE A 234 14.01 -0.10 0.51
C ILE A 234 14.28 -1.49 1.08
N LEU A 235 14.43 -1.63 2.40
CA LEU A 235 14.85 -2.88 3.04
C LEU A 235 13.70 -3.78 3.48
N GLY A 236 12.54 -3.21 3.83
CA GLY A 236 11.43 -3.96 4.41
C GLY A 236 10.78 -4.96 3.45
N GLN A 237 10.49 -4.53 2.22
CA GLN A 237 9.82 -5.39 1.23
C GLN A 237 10.68 -6.55 0.72
N PRO A 238 11.97 -6.34 0.33
CA PRO A 238 12.83 -7.45 -0.09
C PRO A 238 13.02 -8.49 1.00
N LEU A 239 13.08 -8.06 2.27
CA LEU A 239 13.20 -8.97 3.40
C LEU A 239 11.96 -9.88 3.49
N ALA A 240 10.76 -9.30 3.41
CA ALA A 240 9.52 -10.07 3.43
C ALA A 240 9.44 -11.05 2.24
N ILE A 241 9.80 -10.61 1.03
CA ILE A 241 9.82 -11.45 -0.18
C ILE A 241 10.79 -12.62 -0.01
N LEU A 242 12.00 -12.35 0.49
CA LEU A 242 13.02 -13.38 0.69
C LEU A 242 12.57 -14.43 1.72
N SER A 243 11.95 -13.99 2.82
CA SER A 243 11.39 -14.89 3.84
C SER A 243 10.27 -15.78 3.29
N TYR A 244 9.32 -15.21 2.54
CA TYR A 244 8.24 -15.98 1.91
C TYR A 244 8.78 -16.97 0.88
N PHE A 245 9.76 -16.53 0.08
CA PHE A 245 10.36 -17.36 -0.96
C PHE A 245 11.17 -18.51 -0.36
N HIS A 246 11.94 -18.25 0.69
CA HIS A 246 12.63 -19.29 1.47
C HIS A 246 11.64 -20.35 1.97
N ASP A 247 10.58 -19.92 2.67
CA ASP A 247 9.62 -20.85 3.27
C ASP A 247 8.82 -21.64 2.24
N TYR A 248 8.51 -21.05 1.08
CA TYR A 248 7.86 -21.74 -0.03
C TYR A 248 8.73 -22.86 -0.60
N TYR A 249 10.02 -22.60 -0.77
CA TYR A 249 10.94 -23.59 -1.31
C TYR A 249 11.27 -24.69 -0.30
N VAL A 250 11.43 -24.34 0.99
CA VAL A 250 11.63 -25.34 2.04
C VAL A 250 10.42 -26.26 2.14
N SER A 251 9.20 -25.73 2.12
CA SER A 251 7.97 -26.55 2.21
C SER A 251 7.73 -27.40 0.96
N THR A 252 7.98 -26.85 -0.23
CA THR A 252 7.78 -27.59 -1.49
C THR A 252 8.91 -28.60 -1.73
N GLY A 253 10.14 -28.27 -1.36
CA GLY A 253 11.29 -29.18 -1.42
C GLY A 253 11.14 -30.39 -0.50
N SER A 254 10.58 -30.21 0.69
CA SER A 254 10.27 -31.32 1.60
C SER A 254 9.12 -32.23 1.12
N LEU A 255 8.28 -31.77 0.20
CA LEU A 255 7.18 -32.54 -0.39
C LEU A 255 7.62 -33.34 -1.64
N SER A 256 8.85 -33.14 -2.10
CA SER A 256 9.43 -33.82 -3.27
C SER A 256 10.47 -34.90 -2.92
N GLN A 257 10.63 -35.20 -1.63
CA GLN A 257 11.36 -36.37 -1.09
C GLN A 257 10.37 -37.31 -0.41
#